data_AF-A0A1Q7VTW8-F1
#
_entry.id   AF-A0A1Q7VTW8-F1
#
_cell.length_a   1.000
_cell.length_b   1.000
_cell.length_c   1.000
_cell.angle_alpha   90.00
_cell.angle_beta   90.00
_cell.angle_gamma   90.00
#
_symmetry.space_group_name_H-M   'P 1'
#
loop_
_entity.id
_entity.type
_entity.pdbx_description
1 polymer ?
#
loop_
_entity_poly.entity_id
_entity_poly.type
_entity_poly.pdbx_seq_one_letter_code
_entity_poly.pdbx_strand_id
1 'polypeptide(L)'
;MTVGDGQLVRAVARLADQVGHWSPARWAQPAAGGTGSRAEVVHALVQRLADLEAEATGRPVRPVPRLDNDLALPDQLRVMLLDLLAAGAGPDVLAAALDAVTEARARL
;
A
#
# COMPACT_ATOMS: atom_id res chain seq x y z
N MET A 1 8.00 12.50 -14.15
CA MET A 1 7.21 12.56 -12.90
C MET A 1 6.02 13.47 -13.13
N THR A 2 4.83 12.90 -13.30
CA THR A 2 3.58 13.66 -13.46
C THR A 2 3.08 14.18 -12.10
N VAL A 3 2.07 15.05 -12.11
CA VAL A 3 1.43 15.54 -10.86
C VAL A 3 0.84 14.39 -10.05
N GLY A 4 0.26 13.38 -10.72
CA GLY A 4 -0.29 12.17 -10.11
C GLY A 4 0.77 11.36 -9.35
N ASP A 5 1.93 11.11 -10.00
CA ASP A 5 3.06 10.41 -9.38
C ASP A 5 3.48 11.10 -8.06
N GLY A 6 3.62 12.43 -8.10
CA GLY A 6 4.08 13.20 -6.95
C GLY A 6 3.09 13.17 -5.77
N GLN A 7 1.78 13.12 -6.04
CA GLN A 7 0.76 13.02 -5.00
C GLN A 7 0.79 11.64 -4.34
N LEU A 8 0.83 10.57 -5.15
CA LEU A 8 0.90 9.20 -4.66
C LEU A 8 2.16 8.96 -3.81
N VAL A 9 3.33 9.40 -4.29
CA VAL A 9 4.60 9.27 -3.55
C VAL A 9 4.50 9.92 -2.17
N ARG A 10 3.95 11.13 -2.07
CA ARG A 10 3.78 11.81 -0.77
C ARG A 10 2.75 11.12 0.13
N ALA A 11 1.70 10.56 -0.43
CA ALA A 11 0.68 9.83 0.34
C ALA A 11 1.28 8.57 0.96
N VAL A 12 1.99 7.77 0.16
CA VAL A 12 2.66 6.55 0.62
C VAL A 12 3.77 6.85 1.61
N ALA A 13 4.62 7.85 1.36
CA ALA A 13 5.68 8.22 2.30
C ALA A 13 5.12 8.56 3.69
N ARG A 14 4.06 9.38 3.75
CA ARG A 14 3.41 9.74 5.02
C ARG A 14 2.81 8.53 5.73
N LEU A 15 2.19 7.61 4.98
CA LEU A 15 1.65 6.39 5.56
C LEU A 15 2.77 5.49 6.10
N ALA A 16 3.82 5.26 5.32
CA ALA A 16 4.95 4.43 5.72
C ALA A 16 5.68 5.00 6.94
N ASP A 17 5.78 6.34 7.06
CA ASP A 17 6.34 7.00 8.25
C ASP A 17 5.40 6.88 9.46
N GLN A 18 4.09 7.00 9.26
CA GLN A 18 3.08 6.82 10.32
C GLN A 18 3.13 5.42 10.94
N VAL A 19 3.35 4.38 10.12
CA VAL A 19 3.31 2.98 10.58
C VAL A 19 4.69 2.37 10.84
N GLY A 20 5.76 3.02 10.38
CA GLY A 20 7.13 2.50 10.42
C GLY A 20 7.69 2.25 11.82
N HIS A 21 7.12 2.90 12.84
CA HIS A 21 7.54 2.78 14.23
C HIS A 21 6.54 2.00 15.09
N TRP A 22 5.59 1.29 14.49
CA TRP A 22 4.58 0.55 15.23
C TRP A 22 5.14 -0.76 15.80
N SER A 23 4.77 -1.03 17.05
CA SER A 23 5.06 -2.30 17.70
C SER A 23 4.12 -3.41 17.21
N PRO A 24 4.47 -4.71 17.39
CA PRO A 24 3.57 -5.81 17.07
C PRO A 24 2.18 -5.69 17.72
N ALA A 25 2.13 -5.23 18.97
CA ALA A 25 0.87 -5.02 19.69
C ALA A 25 -0.02 -3.94 19.04
N ARG A 26 0.58 -2.92 18.43
CA ARG A 26 -0.15 -1.85 17.72
C ARG A 26 -0.65 -2.33 16.36
N TRP A 27 0.14 -3.15 15.66
CA TRP A 27 -0.25 -3.80 14.41
C TRP A 27 -1.45 -4.75 14.58
N ALA A 28 -1.50 -5.47 15.70
CA ALA A 28 -2.60 -6.38 16.03
C ALA A 28 -3.90 -5.68 16.48
N GLN A 29 -3.89 -4.36 16.71
CA GLN A 29 -5.10 -3.65 17.08
C GLN A 29 -6.14 -3.67 15.95
N PRO A 30 -7.44 -3.69 16.27
CA PRO A 30 -8.50 -3.56 15.29
C PRO A 30 -8.35 -2.28 14.46
N ALA A 31 -8.61 -2.39 13.16
CA ALA A 31 -8.74 -1.24 12.28
C ALA A 31 -10.09 -0.53 12.51
N ALA A 32 -10.14 0.77 12.22
CA ALA A 32 -11.40 1.52 12.30
C ALA A 32 -12.38 1.07 11.20
N GLY A 33 -13.67 1.09 11.54
CA GLY A 33 -14.77 0.99 10.57
C GLY A 33 -14.96 -0.37 9.88
N GLY A 34 -14.35 -1.45 10.36
CA GLY A 34 -14.51 -2.76 9.74
C GLY A 34 -13.94 -3.93 10.53
N THR A 35 -13.91 -5.09 9.88
CA THR A 35 -13.25 -6.30 10.39
C THR A 35 -11.76 -6.29 10.04
N GLY A 36 -10.96 -6.89 10.92
CA GLY A 36 -9.52 -7.04 10.75
C GLY A 36 -8.68 -6.07 11.59
N SER A 37 -7.41 -6.43 11.69
CA SER A 37 -6.32 -5.70 12.30
C SER A 37 -5.80 -4.61 11.36
N ARG A 38 -5.08 -3.64 11.94
CA ARG A 38 -4.35 -2.63 11.18
C ARG A 38 -3.32 -3.25 10.22
N ALA A 39 -2.71 -4.38 10.60
CA ALA A 39 -1.80 -5.11 9.74
C ALA A 39 -2.49 -5.66 8.49
N GLU A 40 -3.70 -6.20 8.63
CA GLU A 40 -4.50 -6.66 7.49
C GLU A 40 -4.89 -5.52 6.55
N VAL A 41 -5.16 -4.32 7.08
CA VAL A 41 -5.41 -3.13 6.24
C VAL A 41 -4.19 -2.77 5.41
N VAL A 42 -2.99 -2.70 6.00
CA VAL A 42 -1.79 -2.34 5.25
C VAL A 42 -1.36 -3.47 4.30
N HIS A 43 -1.49 -4.73 4.68
CA HIS A 43 -1.22 -5.86 3.78
C HIS A 43 -2.18 -5.87 2.58
N ALA A 44 -3.47 -5.57 2.79
CA ALA A 44 -4.43 -5.42 1.69
C ALA A 44 -4.08 -4.24 0.77
N LEU A 45 -3.58 -3.13 1.31
CA LEU A 45 -3.07 -2.02 0.49
C LEU A 45 -1.86 -2.46 -0.35
N VAL A 46 -0.90 -3.15 0.25
CA VAL A 46 0.28 -3.70 -0.45
C VAL A 46 -0.16 -4.61 -1.60
N GLN A 47 -1.11 -5.52 -1.33
CA GLN A 47 -1.70 -6.37 -2.37
C GLN A 47 -2.34 -5.53 -3.48
N ARG A 48 -3.15 -4.52 -3.13
CA ARG A 48 -3.84 -3.70 -4.12
C ARG A 48 -2.86 -2.96 -5.04
N LEU A 49 -1.75 -2.46 -4.52
CA LEU A 49 -0.71 -1.84 -5.34
C LEU A 49 -0.04 -2.85 -6.28
N ALA A 50 0.19 -4.08 -5.82
CA ALA A 50 0.72 -5.16 -6.66
C ALA A 50 -0.25 -5.57 -7.78
N ASP A 51 -1.55 -5.59 -7.49
CA ASP A 51 -2.59 -5.88 -8.48
C ASP A 51 -2.64 -4.80 -9.57
N LEU A 52 -2.60 -3.52 -9.16
CA LEU A 52 -2.56 -2.37 -10.08
C LEU A 52 -1.29 -2.38 -10.95
N GLU A 53 -0.16 -2.78 -10.38
CA GLU A 53 1.09 -2.95 -11.12
C GLU A 53 0.95 -4.08 -12.16
N ALA A 54 0.41 -5.23 -11.74
CA ALA A 54 0.19 -6.36 -12.63
C ALA A 54 -0.77 -6.00 -13.78
N GLU A 55 -1.85 -5.28 -13.49
CA GLU A 55 -2.78 -4.74 -14.49
C GLU A 55 -2.06 -3.81 -15.48
N ALA A 56 -1.23 -2.88 -14.99
CA ALA A 56 -0.49 -1.93 -15.82
C ALA A 56 0.55 -2.62 -16.74
N THR A 57 1.10 -3.76 -16.30
CA THR A 57 2.12 -4.51 -17.05
C THR A 57 1.57 -5.73 -17.81
N GLY A 58 0.26 -5.99 -17.72
CA GLY A 58 -0.37 -7.18 -18.32
C GLY A 58 0.11 -8.50 -17.71
N ARG A 59 0.63 -8.47 -16.48
CA ARG A 59 1.11 -9.65 -15.76
C ARG A 59 -0.02 -10.32 -14.97
N PRO A 60 0.06 -11.64 -14.70
CA PRO A 60 -0.90 -12.29 -13.82
C PRO A 60 -0.86 -11.72 -12.39
N VAL A 61 -2.03 -11.48 -11.83
CA VAL A 61 -2.19 -11.13 -10.40
C VAL A 61 -1.67 -12.27 -9.54
N ARG A 62 -0.86 -11.94 -8.54
CA ARG A 62 -0.27 -12.90 -7.59
C ARG A 62 -0.39 -12.37 -6.16
N PRO A 63 -0.62 -13.26 -5.17
CA PRO A 63 -0.62 -12.85 -3.78
C PRO A 63 0.76 -12.36 -3.36
N VAL A 64 0.82 -11.20 -2.71
CA VAL A 64 2.04 -10.68 -2.09
C VAL A 64 2.31 -11.51 -0.83
N PRO A 65 3.50 -12.14 -0.71
CA PRO A 65 3.84 -12.92 0.46
C PRO A 65 3.71 -12.11 1.74
N ARG A 66 3.02 -12.68 2.73
CA ARG A 66 3.03 -12.17 4.09
C ARG A 66 4.23 -12.77 4.83
N LEU A 67 5.10 -11.89 5.32
CA LEU A 67 6.31 -12.30 6.05
C LEU A 67 5.96 -12.72 7.48
N ASP A 68 6.93 -13.31 8.19
CA ASP A 68 6.75 -13.86 9.55
C ASP A 68 6.26 -12.84 10.58
N ASN A 69 6.41 -11.55 10.30
CA ASN A 69 5.86 -10.47 11.12
C ASN A 69 5.47 -9.25 10.27
N ASP A 70 4.61 -8.41 10.86
CA ASP A 70 4.04 -7.24 10.20
C ASP A 70 4.95 -5.99 10.21
N LEU A 71 6.15 -6.07 10.81
CA LEU A 71 7.08 -4.93 10.87
C LEU A 71 7.68 -4.58 9.50
N ALA A 72 7.62 -5.51 8.55
CA ALA A 72 8.09 -5.31 7.19
C ALA A 72 7.05 -4.66 6.25
N LEU A 73 5.79 -4.50 6.69
CA LEU A 73 4.72 -3.91 5.89
C LEU A 73 5.03 -2.49 5.36
N PRO A 74 5.66 -1.56 6.13
CA PRO A 74 6.04 -0.25 5.62
C PRO A 74 7.02 -0.34 4.44
N ASP A 75 7.93 -1.31 4.46
CA ASP A 75 8.91 -1.51 3.39
C ASP A 75 8.28 -2.20 2.18
N GLN A 76 7.44 -3.21 2.38
CA GLN A 76 6.64 -3.79 1.30
C GLN A 76 5.80 -2.73 0.59
N LEU A 77 5.20 -1.79 1.34
CA LEU A 77 4.46 -0.67 0.78
C LEU A 77 5.34 0.24 -0.09
N ARG A 78 6.56 0.58 0.37
CA ARG A 78 7.52 1.36 -0.42
C ARG A 78 7.96 0.63 -1.68
N VAL A 79 8.21 -0.67 -1.60
CA VAL A 79 8.60 -1.50 -2.77
C VAL A 79 7.48 -1.53 -3.80
N MET A 80 6.23 -1.79 -3.40
CA MET A 80 5.11 -1.82 -4.36
C MET A 80 4.82 -0.46 -4.99
N LEU A 81 5.03 0.64 -4.28
CA LEU A 81 5.00 1.98 -4.90
C LEU A 81 6.07 2.11 -5.99
N LEU A 82 7.31 1.72 -5.70
CA LEU A 82 8.42 1.83 -6.65
C LEU A 82 8.16 0.97 -7.90
N ASP A 83 7.67 -0.24 -7.72
CA ASP A 83 7.32 -1.15 -8.81
C ASP A 83 6.19 -0.58 -9.68
N LEU A 84 5.15 -0.02 -9.06
CA LEU A 84 4.04 0.62 -9.79
C LEU A 84 4.51 1.84 -10.60
N LEU A 85 5.43 2.65 -10.04
CA LEU A 85 6.00 3.79 -10.76
C LEU A 85 6.93 3.33 -11.89
N ALA A 86 7.72 2.27 -11.67
CA ALA A 86 8.60 1.69 -12.66
C ALA A 86 7.83 1.04 -13.83
N ALA A 87 6.62 0.54 -13.57
CA ALA A 87 5.70 0.04 -14.58
C ALA A 87 5.18 1.14 -15.53
N GLY A 88 5.40 2.42 -15.22
CA GLY A 88 4.91 3.53 -16.04
C GLY A 88 3.39 3.61 -16.09
N ALA A 89 2.73 3.30 -14.96
CA ALA A 89 1.29 3.25 -14.84
C ALA A 89 0.59 4.55 -15.31
N GLY A 90 -0.52 4.39 -16.03
CA GLY A 90 -1.32 5.51 -16.52
C GLY A 90 -2.02 6.29 -15.40
N PRO A 91 -2.55 7.49 -15.71
CA PRO A 91 -3.14 8.38 -14.71
C PRO A 91 -4.30 7.75 -13.92
N ASP A 92 -5.13 6.92 -14.56
CA ASP A 92 -6.26 6.26 -13.91
C ASP A 92 -5.81 5.23 -12.85
N VAL A 93 -4.72 4.50 -13.14
CA VAL A 93 -4.12 3.53 -12.22
C VAL A 93 -3.49 4.26 -11.02
N LEU A 94 -2.82 5.40 -11.26
CA LEU A 94 -2.25 6.22 -10.20
C LEU A 94 -3.34 6.85 -9.31
N ALA A 95 -4.47 7.26 -9.88
CA ALA A 95 -5.62 7.74 -9.13
C ALA A 95 -6.20 6.62 -8.23
N ALA A 96 -6.40 5.42 -8.79
CA ALA A 96 -6.89 4.26 -8.03
C ALA A 96 -5.93 3.88 -6.88
N ALA A 97 -4.62 3.96 -7.11
CA ALA A 97 -3.62 3.74 -6.07
C ALA A 97 -3.71 4.79 -4.95
N LEU A 98 -3.90 6.07 -5.30
CA LEU A 98 -4.04 7.16 -4.33
C LEU A 98 -5.31 7.01 -3.49
N ASP A 99 -6.42 6.60 -4.11
CA ASP A 99 -7.68 6.32 -3.41
C ASP A 99 -7.49 5.17 -2.40
N ALA A 100 -6.84 4.09 -2.82
CA ALA A 100 -6.55 2.96 -1.94
C ALA A 100 -5.68 3.35 -0.73
N VAL A 101 -4.64 4.18 -0.94
CA VAL A 101 -3.80 4.70 0.14
C VAL A 101 -4.62 5.58 1.11
N THR A 102 -5.52 6.39 0.56
CA THR A 102 -6.38 7.29 1.34
C THR A 102 -7.38 6.50 2.19
N GLU A 103 -8.01 5.48 1.61
CA GLU A 103 -8.91 4.57 2.32
C GLU A 103 -8.19 3.82 3.44
N ALA A 104 -7.03 3.22 3.13
CA ALA A 104 -6.23 2.51 4.13
C ALA A 104 -5.87 3.45 5.29
N ARG A 105 -5.42 4.67 5.01
CA ARG A 105 -5.07 5.64 6.05
C ARG A 105 -6.26 6.04 6.92
N ALA A 106 -7.47 6.11 6.38
CA ALA A 106 -8.67 6.43 7.16
C ALA A 106 -9.04 5.32 8.18
N ARG A 107 -8.51 4.11 8.00
CA ARG A 107 -8.77 2.94 8.85
C ARG A 107 -7.72 2.68 9.93
N LEU A 108 -6.61 3.42 9.93
CA LEU A 108 -5.41 3.18 10.77
C LEU A 108 -5.32 4.12 11.97
#